data_AF-A0A2L2N2F0-F1
#
_entry.id   AF-A0A2L2N2F0-F1
#
_cell.length_a   1.000
_cell.length_b   1.000
_cell.length_c   1.000
_cell.angle_alpha   90.00
_cell.angle_beta   90.00
_cell.angle_gamma   90.00
#
_symmetry.space_group_name_H-M   'P 1'
#
loop_
_entity.id
_entity.type
_entity.pdbx_description
1 polymer ?
#
loop_
_entity_poly.entity_id
_entity_poly.type
_entity_poly.pdbx_seq_one_letter_code
_entity_poly.pdbx_strand_id
1 'polypeptide(L)'
;MVALIQPTQVTPNSGRLTVQTVEIAPQTTAIRCLDWDRERFDVEFGLRNGTTYNSFLIQGEKVALVDTSHRKFEELYIEIVVGLIDPTKIDYLIISHTEPDHSGLVKNILQLAPSITIVGAKVAIQFLENMVHQPFNSKQVKSGERLDLGNGHELEFISAPNLHWPDTIFTYDHKTSTLYTCDVFGMHYCDDHTYDENITLLEEDFQYYYDCLMGPNARSVLAALKRIEKLEIKTVATGHGPLLQHYISEWLGRYENWSLEQAKTEALVALFYVEDYGYSEQLVRTIAHGCAKTGAAVELFPLNSSEPQEVRELVAQSSGLVIAMPPQSSVMAQAALSTILAAVHKKQAVGLLESGGGEDEPIYPLRNKFQELGLTEAFPPILVKEIPTQATEQLCDEAGTDLGQWLNRDRTIKQIKSINTELEKALGRISTGLYIITAKKGEVQSAMFASWVTQASLEPLGVAIAVSKDRAIESLMHVGDRFVLNVLEEGKYQGLMKHFLKRFAPGADRFAGVKTYPAKNESPVLAEALAYMECEITSRMDCGDHWVIYSTVQTGRVAKLDALTAAHHRKIGNHY
;
A
#
# COMPACT_ATOMS: atom_id res chain seq x y z
N MET A 1 -50.05 17.73 5.79
CA MET A 1 -49.75 17.77 4.36
C MET A 1 -48.23 17.73 4.25
N VAL A 2 -47.69 16.53 4.16
CA VAL A 2 -46.24 16.25 4.21
C VAL A 2 -45.74 16.29 2.77
N ALA A 3 -44.83 17.21 2.47
CA ALA A 3 -44.18 17.28 1.17
C ALA A 3 -43.13 16.16 1.10
N LEU A 4 -43.36 15.21 0.19
CA LEU A 4 -42.40 14.18 -0.18
C LEU A 4 -41.26 14.83 -0.96
N ILE A 5 -40.05 14.79 -0.40
CA ILE A 5 -38.81 15.11 -1.10
C ILE A 5 -38.48 13.88 -1.96
N GLN A 6 -38.44 14.07 -3.29
CA GLN A 6 -37.97 13.04 -4.21
C GLN A 6 -36.48 12.74 -3.97
N PRO A 7 -36.05 11.47 -4.04
CA PRO A 7 -34.63 11.15 -4.03
C PRO A 7 -33.98 11.73 -5.29
N THR A 8 -32.94 12.53 -5.10
CA THR A 8 -32.01 12.94 -6.15
C THR A 8 -31.47 11.70 -6.84
N GLN A 9 -31.72 11.58 -8.15
CA GLN A 9 -31.04 10.63 -9.01
C GLN A 9 -29.54 10.92 -8.93
N VAL A 10 -28.81 10.05 -8.24
CA VAL A 10 -27.37 9.93 -8.42
C VAL A 10 -27.20 9.28 -9.78
N THR A 11 -26.76 10.05 -10.79
CA THR A 11 -26.25 9.48 -12.04
C THR A 11 -25.15 8.48 -11.68
N PRO A 12 -25.16 7.24 -12.21
CA PRO A 12 -24.02 6.36 -12.04
C PRO A 12 -22.86 7.04 -12.74
N ASN A 13 -21.78 7.29 -12.01
CA ASN A 13 -20.50 7.61 -12.63
C ASN A 13 -20.06 6.30 -13.31
N SER A 14 -20.52 6.05 -14.54
CA SER A 14 -20.07 4.90 -15.31
C SER A 14 -18.65 5.25 -15.77
N GLY A 15 -17.65 4.89 -14.96
CA GLY A 15 -16.26 4.99 -15.34
C GLY A 15 -16.05 4.35 -16.71
N ARG A 16 -15.05 4.83 -17.45
CA ARG A 16 -14.64 4.27 -18.72
C ARG A 16 -14.08 2.87 -18.47
N LEU A 17 -14.93 1.87 -18.64
CA LEU A 17 -14.60 0.45 -18.58
C LEU A 17 -14.51 -0.09 -20.00
N THR A 18 -13.43 -0.77 -20.33
CA THR A 18 -13.24 -1.44 -21.62
C THR A 18 -12.69 -2.84 -21.40
N VAL A 19 -12.86 -3.75 -22.36
CA VAL A 19 -12.28 -5.09 -22.31
C VAL A 19 -11.45 -5.34 -23.56
N GLN A 20 -10.30 -5.99 -23.38
CA GLN A 20 -9.39 -6.38 -24.45
C GLN A 20 -9.15 -7.89 -24.36
N THR A 21 -9.17 -8.57 -25.50
CA THR A 21 -8.75 -9.98 -25.61
C THR A 21 -7.53 -10.09 -26.50
N VAL A 22 -6.53 -10.85 -26.05
CA VAL A 22 -5.24 -10.99 -26.75
C VAL A 22 -4.72 -12.42 -26.61
N GLU A 23 -4.31 -13.04 -27.71
CA GLU A 23 -3.57 -14.31 -27.65
C GLU A 23 -2.14 -14.02 -27.18
N ILE A 24 -1.77 -14.52 -26.00
CA ILE A 24 -0.47 -14.21 -25.36
C ILE A 24 0.55 -15.35 -25.50
N ALA A 25 0.06 -16.55 -25.81
CA ALA A 25 0.84 -17.75 -26.08
C ALA A 25 -0.03 -18.78 -26.83
N PRO A 26 0.54 -19.84 -27.42
CA PRO A 26 -0.24 -20.84 -28.13
C PRO A 26 -1.40 -21.40 -27.28
N GLN A 27 -2.63 -21.22 -27.75
CA GLN A 27 -3.86 -21.66 -27.08
C GLN A 27 -4.13 -20.99 -25.72
N THR A 28 -3.52 -19.84 -25.47
CA THR A 28 -3.72 -19.04 -24.26
C THR A 28 -4.15 -17.63 -24.63
N THR A 29 -5.36 -17.26 -24.20
CA THR A 29 -5.93 -15.92 -24.41
C THR A 29 -6.02 -15.17 -23.09
N ALA A 30 -5.46 -13.97 -23.02
CA ALA A 30 -5.71 -13.03 -21.94
C ALA A 30 -7.03 -12.28 -22.18
N ILE A 31 -7.81 -12.13 -21.12
CA ILE A 31 -8.99 -11.27 -21.04
C ILE A 31 -8.65 -10.15 -20.06
N ARG A 32 -8.42 -8.94 -20.55
CA ARG A 32 -8.04 -7.77 -19.75
C ARG A 32 -9.23 -6.85 -19.59
N CYS A 33 -9.71 -6.69 -18.37
CA CYS A 33 -10.74 -5.72 -18.01
C CYS A 33 -10.07 -4.40 -17.59
N LEU A 34 -10.10 -3.40 -18.47
CA LEU A 34 -9.42 -2.11 -18.30
C LEU A 34 -10.35 -1.11 -17.59
N ASP A 35 -9.95 -0.66 -16.41
CA ASP A 35 -10.63 0.41 -15.66
C ASP A 35 -9.76 1.66 -15.66
N TRP A 36 -10.12 2.59 -16.54
CA TRP A 36 -9.34 3.80 -16.80
C TRP A 36 -9.52 4.87 -15.73
N ASP A 37 -10.66 4.86 -15.04
CA ASP A 37 -11.07 5.96 -14.16
C ASP A 37 -10.99 5.55 -12.69
N ARG A 38 -10.36 4.39 -12.38
CA ARG A 38 -10.12 4.01 -11.00
C ARG A 38 -9.11 4.97 -10.40
N GLU A 39 -9.61 5.90 -9.59
CA GLU A 39 -8.77 6.85 -8.83
C GLU A 39 -8.28 6.25 -7.50
N ARG A 40 -8.91 5.17 -7.03
CA ARG A 40 -8.55 4.47 -5.79
C ARG A 40 -8.69 2.96 -5.88
N PHE A 41 -7.65 2.25 -5.47
CA PHE A 41 -7.67 0.81 -5.25
C PHE A 41 -7.69 0.57 -3.74
N ASP A 42 -8.73 -0.14 -3.28
CA ASP A 42 -9.17 -0.13 -1.88
C ASP A 42 -9.11 1.27 -1.24
N VAL A 43 -8.81 1.34 0.05
CA VAL A 43 -8.70 2.61 0.76
C VAL A 43 -7.28 3.17 0.70
N GLU A 44 -6.33 2.42 0.13
CA GLU A 44 -4.92 2.63 0.42
C GLU A 44 -4.14 3.35 -0.69
N PHE A 45 -4.67 3.46 -1.91
CA PHE A 45 -3.86 3.89 -3.04
C PHE A 45 -4.53 4.99 -3.84
N GLY A 46 -3.90 6.17 -3.88
CA GLY A 46 -4.22 7.15 -4.92
C GLY A 46 -3.69 6.62 -6.25
N LEU A 47 -4.56 6.08 -7.09
CA LEU A 47 -4.19 5.66 -8.43
C LEU A 47 -4.12 6.87 -9.34
N ARG A 48 -3.04 6.97 -10.11
CA ARG A 48 -2.92 8.00 -11.16
C ARG A 48 -3.34 7.49 -12.52
N ASN A 49 -3.15 6.20 -12.77
CA ASN A 49 -3.13 5.61 -14.10
C ASN A 49 -4.21 4.53 -14.29
N GLY A 50 -5.23 4.44 -13.42
CA GLY A 50 -6.23 3.38 -13.47
C GLY A 50 -5.67 2.00 -13.12
N THR A 51 -6.39 0.92 -13.46
CA THR A 51 -5.91 -0.46 -13.29
C THR A 51 -6.53 -1.40 -14.34
N THR A 52 -6.05 -2.64 -14.39
CA THR A 52 -6.73 -3.73 -15.12
C THR A 52 -7.07 -4.89 -14.18
N TYR A 53 -7.97 -5.78 -14.59
CA TYR A 53 -8.23 -7.09 -13.98
C TYR A 53 -8.08 -8.14 -15.06
N ASN A 54 -6.98 -8.89 -15.02
CA ASN A 54 -6.59 -9.80 -16.07
C ASN A 54 -6.94 -11.24 -15.67
N SER A 55 -7.61 -11.96 -16.56
CA SER A 55 -7.86 -13.40 -16.44
C SER A 55 -7.43 -14.11 -17.71
N PHE A 56 -7.29 -15.44 -17.67
CA PHE A 56 -6.64 -16.18 -18.75
C PHE A 56 -7.38 -17.46 -19.11
N LEU A 57 -7.69 -17.64 -20.40
CA LEU A 57 -8.31 -18.84 -20.93
C LEU A 57 -7.25 -19.72 -21.62
N ILE A 58 -7.05 -20.94 -21.10
CA ILE A 58 -6.07 -21.92 -21.60
C ILE A 58 -6.83 -23.09 -22.24
N GLN A 59 -6.61 -23.34 -23.52
CA GLN A 59 -7.38 -24.30 -24.32
C GLN A 59 -6.54 -25.51 -24.76
N GLY A 60 -6.34 -26.45 -23.83
CA GLY A 60 -5.77 -27.78 -24.12
C GLY A 60 -6.80 -28.76 -24.70
N GLU A 61 -6.64 -30.05 -24.40
CA GLU A 61 -7.72 -31.04 -24.54
C GLU A 61 -8.84 -30.77 -23.51
N LYS A 62 -8.44 -30.29 -22.34
CA LYS A 62 -9.28 -29.68 -21.32
C LYS A 62 -9.07 -28.18 -21.28
N VAL A 63 -10.07 -27.45 -20.82
CA VAL A 63 -10.04 -25.99 -20.77
C VAL A 63 -9.97 -25.50 -19.34
N ALA A 64 -9.06 -24.56 -19.08
CA ALA A 64 -8.98 -23.86 -17.80
C ALA A 64 -9.19 -22.35 -17.99
N LEU A 65 -9.96 -21.75 -17.10
CA LEU A 65 -10.01 -20.31 -16.88
C LEU A 65 -9.20 -20.02 -15.61
N VAL A 66 -8.23 -19.11 -15.67
CA VAL A 66 -7.42 -18.66 -14.54
C VAL A 66 -7.95 -17.30 -14.08
N ASP A 67 -8.38 -17.27 -12.83
CA ASP A 67 -9.05 -16.17 -12.14
C ASP A 67 -10.28 -15.64 -12.89
N THR A 68 -10.96 -14.65 -12.31
CA THR A 68 -12.07 -13.95 -12.94
C THR A 68 -11.78 -12.45 -12.96
N SER A 69 -12.78 -11.61 -12.70
CA SER A 69 -12.61 -10.16 -12.75
C SER A 69 -13.49 -9.51 -11.70
N HIS A 70 -13.29 -8.22 -11.49
CA HIS A 70 -14.06 -7.42 -10.56
C HIS A 70 -15.53 -7.35 -11.01
N ARG A 71 -16.46 -7.42 -10.06
CA ARG A 71 -17.90 -7.36 -10.28
C ARG A 71 -18.41 -6.21 -11.17
N LYS A 72 -17.72 -5.06 -11.25
CA LYS A 72 -18.13 -3.94 -12.13
C LYS A 72 -18.04 -4.28 -13.62
N PHE A 73 -17.27 -5.31 -13.98
CA PHE A 73 -17.16 -5.83 -15.32
C PHE A 73 -18.13 -6.99 -15.61
N GLU A 74 -19.07 -7.31 -14.70
CA GLU A 74 -19.94 -8.49 -14.82
C GLU A 74 -20.54 -8.67 -16.22
N GLU A 75 -21.20 -7.65 -16.76
CA GLU A 75 -21.83 -7.73 -18.09
C GLU A 75 -20.78 -7.92 -19.21
N LEU A 76 -19.76 -7.07 -19.27
CA LEU A 76 -18.73 -7.09 -20.31
C LEU A 76 -17.90 -8.38 -20.28
N TYR A 77 -17.54 -8.84 -19.08
CA TYR A 77 -16.73 -10.03 -18.87
C TYR A 77 -17.46 -11.29 -19.31
N ILE A 78 -18.73 -11.43 -18.91
CA ILE A 78 -19.54 -12.58 -19.27
C ILE A 78 -19.81 -12.63 -20.77
N GLU A 79 -20.07 -11.48 -21.41
CA GLU A 79 -20.21 -11.39 -22.87
C GLU A 79 -18.94 -11.89 -23.58
N ILE A 80 -17.76 -11.46 -23.12
CA ILE A 80 -16.47 -11.87 -23.67
C ILE A 80 -16.21 -13.36 -23.47
N VAL A 81 -16.43 -13.90 -22.26
CA VAL A 81 -16.23 -15.34 -22.00
C VAL A 81 -17.13 -16.20 -22.89
N VAL A 82 -18.42 -15.87 -22.98
CA VAL A 82 -19.38 -16.58 -23.86
C VAL A 82 -19.02 -16.44 -25.34
N GLY A 83 -18.48 -15.29 -25.74
CA GLY A 83 -18.01 -15.06 -27.12
C GLY A 83 -16.75 -15.85 -27.49
N LEU A 84 -15.85 -16.08 -26.52
CA LEU A 84 -14.63 -16.85 -26.71
C LEU A 84 -14.87 -18.36 -26.68
N ILE A 85 -15.75 -18.83 -25.79
CA ILE A 85 -16.02 -20.26 -25.61
C ILE A 85 -17.43 -20.50 -25.06
N ASP A 86 -18.01 -21.67 -25.39
CA ASP A 86 -19.15 -22.21 -24.65
C ASP A 86 -18.71 -22.48 -23.20
N PRO A 87 -19.22 -21.73 -22.19
CA PRO A 87 -18.73 -21.83 -20.81
C PRO A 87 -18.87 -23.23 -20.22
N THR A 88 -19.84 -24.02 -20.70
CA THR A 88 -20.06 -25.40 -20.21
C THR A 88 -18.91 -26.35 -20.56
N LYS A 89 -18.01 -25.94 -21.45
CA LYS A 89 -16.79 -26.68 -21.83
C LYS A 89 -15.57 -26.33 -20.99
N ILE A 90 -15.67 -25.38 -20.07
CA ILE A 90 -14.58 -25.04 -19.16
C ILE A 90 -14.54 -26.13 -18.07
N ASP A 91 -13.48 -26.93 -18.07
CA ASP A 91 -13.29 -28.02 -17.11
C ASP A 91 -12.87 -27.49 -15.74
N TYR A 92 -12.00 -26.47 -15.73
CA TYR A 92 -11.37 -25.95 -14.52
C TYR A 92 -11.47 -24.44 -14.41
N LEU A 93 -11.82 -23.95 -13.22
CA LEU A 93 -11.61 -22.56 -12.82
C LEU A 93 -10.49 -22.53 -11.80
N ILE A 94 -9.31 -22.07 -12.21
CA ILE A 94 -8.14 -21.95 -11.35
C ILE A 94 -8.25 -20.62 -10.62
N ILE A 95 -8.20 -20.65 -9.29
CA ILE A 95 -8.21 -19.47 -8.45
C ILE A 95 -6.83 -19.35 -7.80
N SER A 96 -6.08 -18.35 -8.27
CA SER A 96 -4.77 -18.01 -7.75
C SER A 96 -4.86 -17.19 -6.47
N HIS A 97 -5.93 -16.40 -6.32
CA HIS A 97 -6.16 -15.52 -5.19
C HIS A 97 -7.65 -15.15 -5.09
N THR A 98 -8.22 -15.13 -3.87
CA THR A 98 -9.66 -14.93 -3.65
C THR A 98 -10.11 -13.49 -3.42
N GLU A 99 -9.24 -12.49 -3.46
CA GLU A 99 -9.69 -11.10 -3.30
C GLU A 99 -10.80 -10.75 -4.31
N PRO A 100 -11.88 -10.04 -3.91
CA PRO A 100 -13.10 -9.91 -4.71
C PRO A 100 -12.95 -9.25 -6.08
N ASP A 101 -11.83 -8.61 -6.34
CA ASP A 101 -11.53 -7.95 -7.60
C ASP A 101 -10.96 -8.92 -8.67
N HIS A 102 -10.48 -10.09 -8.26
CA HIS A 102 -10.12 -11.22 -9.13
C HIS A 102 -11.11 -12.39 -9.02
N SER A 103 -11.79 -12.55 -7.88
CA SER A 103 -12.73 -13.64 -7.63
C SER A 103 -14.22 -13.23 -7.74
N GLY A 104 -14.49 -11.94 -7.95
CA GLY A 104 -15.83 -11.37 -7.84
C GLY A 104 -16.89 -11.94 -8.77
N LEU A 105 -16.48 -12.62 -9.85
CA LEU A 105 -17.38 -13.22 -10.84
C LEU A 105 -17.38 -14.77 -10.81
N VAL A 106 -16.73 -15.39 -9.82
CA VAL A 106 -16.74 -16.86 -9.64
C VAL A 106 -18.17 -17.42 -9.60
N LYS A 107 -19.08 -16.72 -8.89
CA LYS A 107 -20.48 -17.13 -8.80
C LYS A 107 -21.19 -17.12 -10.15
N ASN A 108 -20.91 -16.11 -10.99
CA ASN A 108 -21.48 -15.98 -12.32
C ASN A 108 -20.96 -17.09 -13.25
N ILE A 109 -19.66 -17.42 -13.17
CA ILE A 109 -19.08 -18.53 -13.93
C ILE A 109 -19.70 -19.87 -13.51
N LEU A 110 -19.88 -20.12 -12.21
CA LEU A 110 -20.56 -21.33 -11.72
C LEU A 110 -22.01 -21.47 -12.22
N GLN A 111 -22.72 -20.35 -12.44
CA GLN A 111 -24.07 -20.38 -13.02
C GLN A 111 -24.05 -20.78 -14.50
N LEU A 112 -23.04 -20.35 -15.24
CA LEU A 112 -22.87 -20.68 -16.66
C LEU A 112 -22.28 -22.09 -16.87
N ALA A 113 -21.43 -22.55 -15.95
CA ALA A 113 -20.73 -23.83 -16.01
C ALA A 113 -20.88 -24.62 -14.69
N PRO A 114 -22.06 -25.17 -14.36
CA PRO A 114 -22.29 -25.79 -13.05
C PRO A 114 -21.43 -27.04 -12.76
N SER A 115 -20.85 -27.67 -13.79
CA SER A 115 -19.98 -28.84 -13.67
C SER A 115 -18.49 -28.50 -13.53
N ILE A 116 -18.11 -27.22 -13.65
CA ILE A 116 -16.71 -26.78 -13.55
C ILE A 116 -16.10 -27.20 -12.20
N THR A 117 -14.82 -27.56 -12.22
CA THR A 117 -14.06 -27.84 -10.99
C THR A 117 -13.21 -26.63 -10.63
N ILE A 118 -13.46 -26.04 -9.45
CA ILE A 118 -12.62 -24.96 -8.91
C ILE A 118 -11.31 -25.57 -8.41
N VAL A 119 -10.17 -25.04 -8.84
CA VAL A 119 -8.84 -25.51 -8.45
C VAL A 119 -8.12 -24.38 -7.72
N GLY A 120 -7.59 -24.64 -6.54
CA GLY A 120 -6.89 -23.61 -5.77
C GLY A 120 -6.25 -24.15 -4.50
N ALA A 121 -5.53 -23.29 -3.77
CA ALA A 121 -4.99 -23.64 -2.47
C ALA A 121 -6.11 -24.02 -1.49
N LYS A 122 -5.79 -24.80 -0.45
CA LYS A 122 -6.77 -25.19 0.58
C LYS A 122 -7.48 -23.96 1.18
N VAL A 123 -6.72 -22.91 1.49
CA VAL A 123 -7.24 -21.68 2.09
C VAL A 123 -8.17 -20.95 1.11
N ALA A 124 -7.81 -20.86 -0.17
CA ALA A 124 -8.64 -20.26 -1.22
C ALA A 124 -10.02 -20.95 -1.32
N ILE A 125 -10.04 -22.29 -1.29
CA ILE A 125 -11.31 -23.04 -1.32
C ILE A 125 -12.17 -22.72 -0.09
N GLN A 126 -11.57 -22.63 1.10
CA GLN A 126 -12.28 -22.27 2.34
C GLN A 126 -12.86 -20.84 2.29
N PHE A 127 -12.11 -19.88 1.74
CA PHE A 127 -12.60 -18.52 1.56
C PHE A 127 -13.76 -18.47 0.56
N LEU A 128 -13.64 -19.14 -0.60
CA LEU A 128 -14.70 -19.18 -1.61
C LEU A 128 -15.99 -19.83 -1.11
N GLU A 129 -15.93 -20.85 -0.26
CA GLU A 129 -17.12 -21.44 0.39
C GLU A 129 -17.92 -20.38 1.15
N ASN A 130 -17.22 -19.45 1.83
CA ASN A 130 -17.82 -18.35 2.57
C ASN A 130 -18.23 -17.17 1.69
N MET A 131 -17.67 -17.00 0.48
CA MET A 131 -18.00 -15.89 -0.42
C MET A 131 -19.15 -16.23 -1.38
N VAL A 132 -19.14 -17.43 -1.97
CA VAL A 132 -20.08 -17.82 -3.03
C VAL A 132 -21.42 -18.28 -2.44
N HIS A 133 -21.40 -18.85 -1.24
CA HIS A 133 -22.57 -19.39 -0.52
C HIS A 133 -23.39 -20.42 -1.31
N GLN A 134 -22.72 -21.21 -2.17
CA GLN A 134 -23.32 -22.35 -2.86
C GLN A 134 -22.30 -23.48 -3.00
N PRO A 135 -22.72 -24.75 -3.04
CA PRO A 135 -21.79 -25.86 -3.24
C PRO A 135 -21.19 -25.83 -4.65
N PHE A 136 -19.91 -26.18 -4.76
CA PHE A 136 -19.20 -26.33 -6.03
C PHE A 136 -18.23 -27.51 -5.97
N ASN A 137 -17.86 -28.06 -7.13
CA ASN A 137 -16.80 -29.06 -7.20
C ASN A 137 -15.45 -28.36 -7.00
N SER A 138 -14.59 -28.90 -6.13
CA SER A 138 -13.27 -28.32 -5.88
C SER A 138 -12.16 -29.36 -5.92
N LYS A 139 -10.98 -28.95 -6.39
CA LYS A 139 -9.72 -29.69 -6.27
C LYS A 139 -8.71 -28.81 -5.52
N GLN A 140 -8.37 -29.20 -4.30
CA GLN A 140 -7.29 -28.54 -3.55
C GLN A 140 -5.95 -28.93 -4.17
N VAL A 141 -5.06 -27.96 -4.33
CA VAL A 141 -3.71 -28.17 -4.86
C VAL A 141 -2.64 -27.65 -3.89
N LYS A 142 -1.45 -28.24 -3.98
CA LYS A 142 -0.27 -27.89 -3.20
C LYS A 142 0.91 -27.58 -4.11
N SER A 143 1.95 -26.96 -3.55
CA SER A 143 3.18 -26.66 -4.28
C SER A 143 3.77 -27.93 -4.92
N GLY A 144 4.10 -27.87 -6.20
CA GLY A 144 4.65 -28.96 -7.00
C GLY A 144 3.60 -29.94 -7.55
N GLU A 145 2.32 -29.82 -7.20
CA GLU A 145 1.27 -30.60 -7.85
C GLU A 145 1.04 -30.11 -9.27
N ARG A 146 0.60 -31.03 -10.15
CA ARG A 146 0.38 -30.77 -11.56
C ARG A 146 -1.05 -31.07 -12.00
N LEU A 147 -1.52 -30.30 -12.97
CA LEU A 147 -2.79 -30.49 -13.66
C LEU A 147 -2.54 -30.49 -15.18
N ASP A 148 -2.71 -31.65 -15.79
CA ASP A 148 -2.57 -31.81 -17.23
C ASP A 148 -3.89 -31.42 -17.93
N LEU A 149 -3.80 -30.41 -18.78
CA LEU A 149 -4.88 -29.98 -19.67
C LEU A 149 -4.79 -30.63 -21.06
N GLY A 150 -3.77 -31.44 -21.33
CA GLY A 150 -3.50 -32.00 -22.66
C GLY A 150 -2.81 -31.02 -23.60
N ASN A 151 -2.43 -31.48 -24.79
CA ASN A 151 -1.65 -30.71 -25.77
C ASN A 151 -0.35 -30.09 -25.21
N GLY A 152 0.23 -30.72 -24.19
CA GLY A 152 1.46 -30.27 -23.52
C GLY A 152 1.26 -29.24 -22.40
N HIS A 153 0.06 -28.70 -22.21
CA HIS A 153 -0.24 -27.77 -21.11
C HIS A 153 -0.31 -28.53 -19.78
N GLU A 154 0.84 -28.71 -19.14
CA GLU A 154 0.95 -29.24 -17.80
C GLU A 154 1.12 -28.07 -16.83
N LEU A 155 0.08 -27.79 -16.06
CA LEU A 155 0.07 -26.67 -15.11
C LEU A 155 0.66 -27.12 -13.78
N GLU A 156 1.73 -26.48 -13.32
CA GLU A 156 2.35 -26.71 -12.01
C GLU A 156 1.95 -25.60 -11.03
N PHE A 157 1.49 -25.98 -9.84
CA PHE A 157 1.10 -25.02 -8.81
C PHE A 157 2.24 -24.73 -7.84
N ILE A 158 2.45 -23.47 -7.49
CA ILE A 158 3.58 -23.02 -6.68
C ILE A 158 3.05 -22.16 -5.53
N SER A 159 3.19 -22.66 -4.31
CA SER A 159 2.67 -21.97 -3.13
C SER A 159 3.39 -20.63 -2.93
N ALA A 160 2.61 -19.57 -2.68
CA ALA A 160 3.09 -18.22 -2.49
C ALA A 160 2.28 -17.47 -1.40
N PRO A 161 2.05 -18.08 -0.22
CA PRO A 161 1.11 -17.55 0.77
C PRO A 161 1.60 -16.22 1.35
N ASN A 162 0.64 -15.41 1.78
CA ASN A 162 0.81 -14.06 2.31
C ASN A 162 1.41 -13.09 1.28
N LEU A 163 1.09 -13.27 -0.01
CA LEU A 163 1.48 -12.39 -1.13
C LEU A 163 0.27 -11.93 -1.97
N HIS A 164 -0.66 -11.15 -1.43
CA HIS A 164 -0.63 -10.54 -0.09
C HIS A 164 -1.62 -11.19 0.89
N TRP A 165 -2.35 -12.23 0.45
CA TRP A 165 -3.27 -13.03 1.26
C TRP A 165 -2.73 -14.44 1.49
N PRO A 166 -3.17 -15.14 2.54
CA PRO A 166 -2.70 -16.47 2.90
C PRO A 166 -3.04 -17.55 1.85
N ASP A 167 -3.95 -17.26 0.93
CA ASP A 167 -4.45 -18.20 -0.07
C ASP A 167 -3.66 -18.19 -1.40
N THR A 168 -2.78 -17.22 -1.60
CA THR A 168 -2.08 -17.00 -2.87
C THR A 168 -1.29 -18.22 -3.35
N ILE A 169 -1.52 -18.60 -4.62
CA ILE A 169 -0.81 -19.68 -5.31
C ILE A 169 -0.56 -19.33 -6.79
N PHE A 170 0.67 -19.50 -7.26
CA PHE A 170 0.99 -19.31 -8.67
C PHE A 170 0.67 -20.55 -9.47
N THR A 171 0.39 -20.35 -10.76
CA THR A 171 0.25 -21.43 -11.74
C THR A 171 1.31 -21.25 -12.82
N TYR A 172 2.09 -22.27 -13.12
CA TYR A 172 3.09 -22.23 -14.19
C TYR A 172 2.73 -23.23 -15.29
N ASP A 173 2.61 -22.77 -16.53
CA ASP A 173 2.36 -23.62 -17.69
C ASP A 173 3.67 -24.03 -18.37
N HIS A 174 4.04 -25.30 -18.25
CA HIS A 174 5.28 -25.85 -18.82
C HIS A 174 5.36 -25.76 -20.34
N LYS A 175 4.24 -25.67 -21.05
CA LYS A 175 4.26 -25.55 -22.52
C LYS A 175 4.66 -24.16 -22.98
N THR A 176 4.05 -23.16 -22.36
CA THR A 176 4.14 -21.76 -22.80
C THR A 176 5.20 -20.99 -22.03
N SER A 177 5.73 -21.55 -20.93
CA SER A 177 6.61 -20.85 -20.00
C SER A 177 5.95 -19.61 -19.40
N THR A 178 4.62 -19.65 -19.22
CA THR A 178 3.83 -18.57 -18.64
C THR A 178 3.62 -18.84 -17.14
N LEU A 179 3.97 -17.86 -16.30
CA LEU A 179 3.70 -17.87 -14.87
C LEU A 179 2.51 -16.94 -14.57
N TYR A 180 1.38 -17.49 -14.14
CA TYR A 180 0.21 -16.75 -13.68
C TYR A 180 0.36 -16.45 -12.20
N THR A 181 0.40 -15.16 -11.86
CA THR A 181 0.78 -14.69 -10.52
C THR A 181 -0.28 -13.86 -9.81
N CYS A 182 -1.39 -13.56 -10.49
CA CYS A 182 -2.41 -12.64 -10.00
C CYS A 182 -1.74 -11.33 -9.52
N ASP A 183 -1.89 -10.94 -8.26
CA ASP A 183 -1.27 -9.73 -7.72
C ASP A 183 0.25 -9.67 -7.78
N VAL A 184 0.94 -10.82 -7.63
CA VAL A 184 2.40 -10.79 -7.53
C VAL A 184 3.01 -10.34 -8.85
N PHE A 185 3.93 -9.37 -8.77
CA PHE A 185 4.49 -8.64 -9.92
C PHE A 185 3.49 -7.77 -10.71
N GLY A 186 2.30 -7.53 -10.17
CA GLY A 186 1.34 -6.60 -10.74
C GLY A 186 1.72 -5.13 -10.56
N MET A 187 0.95 -4.26 -11.20
CA MET A 187 0.95 -2.82 -10.96
C MET A 187 -0.40 -2.22 -11.34
N HIS A 188 -0.81 -1.13 -10.69
CA HIS A 188 -1.99 -0.39 -11.09
C HIS A 188 -1.65 0.59 -12.22
N TYR A 189 -1.77 0.09 -13.45
CA TYR A 189 -1.50 0.86 -14.66
C TYR A 189 -2.43 0.40 -15.78
N CYS A 190 -3.36 1.26 -16.21
CA CYS A 190 -4.30 0.98 -17.29
C CYS A 190 -3.80 1.60 -18.60
N ASP A 191 -3.53 0.74 -19.58
CA ASP A 191 -3.09 1.14 -20.90
C ASP A 191 -3.50 0.09 -21.95
N ASP A 192 -3.57 0.53 -23.21
CA ASP A 192 -3.92 -0.30 -24.36
C ASP A 192 -2.84 -1.35 -24.66
N HIS A 193 -1.59 -1.09 -24.26
CA HIS A 193 -0.49 -2.04 -24.40
C HIS A 193 -0.69 -3.26 -23.49
N THR A 194 -0.52 -4.45 -24.08
CA THR A 194 -0.64 -5.73 -23.37
C THR A 194 0.55 -6.02 -22.48
N TYR A 195 1.75 -5.62 -22.92
CA TYR A 195 3.03 -5.95 -22.28
C TYR A 195 3.74 -4.72 -21.71
N ASP A 196 4.84 -4.97 -21.02
CA ASP A 196 5.69 -3.99 -20.34
C ASP A 196 6.58 -3.18 -21.30
N GLU A 197 5.98 -2.48 -22.26
CA GLU A 197 6.68 -1.79 -23.37
C GLU A 197 7.73 -0.76 -22.91
N ASN A 198 7.43 0.00 -21.85
CA ASN A 198 8.29 1.09 -21.37
C ASN A 198 8.54 0.99 -19.86
N ILE A 199 9.65 0.36 -19.49
CA ILE A 199 10.08 0.19 -18.10
C ILE A 199 10.16 1.51 -17.32
N THR A 200 10.67 2.60 -17.91
CA THR A 200 10.85 3.88 -17.22
C THR A 200 9.52 4.52 -16.84
N LEU A 201 8.50 4.29 -17.65
CA LEU A 201 7.17 4.83 -17.38
C LEU A 201 6.40 4.00 -16.34
N LEU A 202 6.66 2.69 -16.29
CA LEU A 202 6.00 1.74 -15.39
C LEU A 202 6.66 1.64 -14.00
N GLU A 203 7.91 2.08 -13.87
CA GLU A 203 8.74 1.87 -12.68
C GLU A 203 8.13 2.45 -11.39
N GLU A 204 7.55 3.66 -11.44
CA GLU A 204 6.94 4.29 -10.25
C GLU A 204 5.72 3.50 -9.77
N ASP A 205 4.82 3.11 -10.69
CA ASP A 205 3.61 2.35 -10.34
C ASP A 205 3.95 0.92 -9.88
N PHE A 206 4.96 0.28 -10.48
CA PHE A 206 5.43 -1.05 -10.06
C PHE A 206 6.08 -1.03 -8.68
N GLN A 207 6.94 -0.05 -8.40
CA GLN A 207 7.55 0.08 -7.08
C GLN A 207 6.49 0.43 -6.03
N TYR A 208 5.57 1.34 -6.33
CA TYR A 208 4.50 1.72 -5.40
C TYR A 208 3.59 0.52 -5.09
N TYR A 209 3.19 -0.25 -6.11
CA TYR A 209 2.42 -1.48 -5.92
C TYR A 209 3.16 -2.48 -5.02
N TYR A 210 4.47 -2.67 -5.24
CA TYR A 210 5.31 -3.49 -4.37
C TYR A 210 5.31 -2.97 -2.94
N ASP A 211 5.67 -1.69 -2.71
CA ASP A 211 5.84 -1.11 -1.37
C ASP A 211 4.58 -1.26 -0.52
N CYS A 212 3.42 -1.23 -1.18
CA CYS A 212 2.11 -1.31 -0.57
C CYS A 212 1.64 -2.74 -0.31
N LEU A 213 1.72 -3.63 -1.29
CA LEU A 213 1.09 -4.95 -1.22
C LEU A 213 2.08 -6.06 -0.87
N MET A 214 3.31 -5.98 -1.37
CA MET A 214 4.28 -7.08 -1.33
C MET A 214 5.40 -6.83 -0.32
N GLY A 215 5.84 -5.58 -0.22
CA GLY A 215 6.84 -5.09 0.72
C GLY A 215 6.55 -5.53 2.15
N PRO A 216 5.30 -5.42 2.64
CA PRO A 216 4.95 -5.87 3.98
C PRO A 216 5.14 -7.35 4.26
N ASN A 217 5.38 -8.19 3.26
CA ASN A 217 5.70 -9.60 3.43
C ASN A 217 6.95 -9.97 2.61
N ALA A 218 7.96 -9.08 2.59
CA ALA A 218 9.21 -9.25 1.84
C ALA A 218 9.89 -10.62 2.02
N ARG A 219 9.81 -11.23 3.21
CA ARG A 219 10.34 -12.59 3.44
C ARG A 219 9.58 -13.66 2.65
N SER A 220 8.26 -13.55 2.56
CA SER A 220 7.41 -14.39 1.71
C SER A 220 7.74 -14.19 0.23
N VAL A 221 8.02 -12.95 -0.19
CA VAL A 221 8.46 -12.64 -1.56
C VAL A 221 9.76 -13.39 -1.89
N LEU A 222 10.78 -13.31 -1.02
CA LEU A 222 12.04 -14.03 -1.20
C LEU A 222 11.84 -15.56 -1.25
N ALA A 223 10.94 -16.09 -0.42
CA ALA A 223 10.60 -17.51 -0.44
C ALA A 223 9.92 -17.92 -1.75
N ALA A 224 9.01 -17.09 -2.28
CA ALA A 224 8.34 -17.33 -3.56
C ALA A 224 9.32 -17.24 -4.74
N LEU A 225 10.18 -16.20 -4.77
CA LEU A 225 11.24 -16.05 -5.78
C LEU A 225 12.16 -17.28 -5.83
N LYS A 226 12.56 -17.79 -4.66
CA LYS A 226 13.38 -19.01 -4.57
C LYS A 226 12.66 -20.25 -5.12
N ARG A 227 11.33 -20.34 -4.99
CA ARG A 227 10.55 -21.47 -5.52
C ARG A 227 10.47 -21.43 -7.06
N ILE A 228 10.46 -20.24 -7.65
CA ILE A 228 10.39 -20.07 -9.11
C ILE A 228 11.76 -19.93 -9.80
N GLU A 229 12.85 -19.81 -9.04
CA GLU A 229 14.23 -19.54 -9.53
C GLU A 229 14.68 -20.48 -10.67
N LYS A 230 14.22 -21.73 -10.68
CA LYS A 230 14.62 -22.75 -11.67
C LYS A 230 13.73 -22.83 -12.90
N LEU A 231 12.63 -22.07 -12.93
CA LEU A 231 11.67 -22.09 -14.03
C LEU A 231 12.16 -21.19 -15.16
N GLU A 232 12.02 -21.65 -16.40
CA GLU A 232 12.21 -20.80 -17.57
C GLU A 232 10.95 -19.99 -17.79
N ILE A 233 10.92 -18.74 -17.32
CA ILE A 233 9.75 -17.86 -17.43
C ILE A 233 9.91 -16.96 -18.67
N LYS A 234 8.96 -17.06 -19.60
CA LYS A 234 8.89 -16.21 -20.81
C LYS A 234 7.87 -15.10 -20.70
N THR A 235 6.84 -15.30 -19.88
CA THR A 235 5.79 -14.33 -19.61
C THR A 235 5.36 -14.46 -18.17
N VAL A 236 5.24 -13.34 -17.46
CA VAL A 236 4.51 -13.26 -16.19
C VAL A 236 3.14 -12.67 -16.49
N ALA A 237 2.11 -13.50 -16.30
CA ALA A 237 0.72 -13.15 -16.49
C ALA A 237 0.14 -12.61 -15.17
N THR A 238 0.25 -11.29 -15.00
CA THR A 238 -0.18 -10.53 -13.83
C THR A 238 -1.69 -10.30 -13.84
N GLY A 239 -2.31 -10.19 -12.67
CA GLY A 239 -3.72 -9.84 -12.48
C GLY A 239 -4.00 -8.35 -12.69
N HIS A 240 -2.99 -7.50 -12.48
CA HIS A 240 -3.08 -6.05 -12.69
C HIS A 240 -1.98 -5.51 -13.58
N GLY A 241 -2.36 -4.62 -14.48
CA GLY A 241 -1.46 -3.87 -15.33
C GLY A 241 -1.09 -4.61 -16.62
N PRO A 242 0.05 -4.26 -17.24
CA PRO A 242 0.61 -5.02 -18.34
C PRO A 242 1.13 -6.38 -17.87
N LEU A 243 1.16 -7.36 -18.77
CA LEU A 243 1.88 -8.61 -18.60
C LEU A 243 3.39 -8.33 -18.73
N LEU A 244 4.23 -9.07 -18.01
CA LEU A 244 5.67 -8.88 -18.09
C LEU A 244 6.30 -9.86 -19.07
N GLN A 245 6.98 -9.34 -20.08
CA GLN A 245 7.64 -10.15 -21.11
C GLN A 245 9.00 -9.58 -21.52
N HIS A 246 9.13 -8.26 -21.62
CA HIS A 246 10.32 -7.61 -22.16
C HIS A 246 11.42 -7.43 -21.11
N TYR A 247 11.06 -7.18 -19.85
CA TYR A 247 12.00 -6.84 -18.78
C TYR A 247 11.85 -7.75 -17.55
N ILE A 248 11.51 -9.03 -17.75
CA ILE A 248 11.24 -9.98 -16.66
C ILE A 248 12.40 -10.03 -15.66
N SER A 249 13.65 -10.13 -16.13
CA SER A 249 14.81 -10.22 -15.25
C SER A 249 15.00 -8.96 -14.40
N GLU A 250 14.77 -7.78 -14.99
CA GLU A 250 14.81 -6.51 -14.26
C GLU A 250 13.69 -6.42 -13.21
N TRP A 251 12.46 -6.80 -13.55
CA TRP A 251 11.33 -6.74 -12.62
C TRP A 251 11.49 -7.68 -11.43
N LEU A 252 11.85 -8.94 -11.69
CA LEU A 252 12.10 -9.92 -10.63
C LEU A 252 13.31 -9.50 -9.76
N GLY A 253 14.36 -8.98 -10.39
CA GLY A 253 15.53 -8.47 -9.67
C GLY A 253 15.22 -7.26 -8.78
N ARG A 254 14.29 -6.39 -9.18
CA ARG A 254 13.81 -5.28 -8.33
C ARG A 254 13.07 -5.81 -7.10
N TYR A 255 12.11 -6.71 -7.28
CA TYR A 255 11.40 -7.36 -6.16
C TYR A 255 12.40 -8.02 -5.19
N GLU A 256 13.38 -8.77 -5.72
CA GLU A 256 14.41 -9.41 -4.90
C GLU A 256 15.22 -8.38 -4.10
N ASN A 257 15.73 -7.34 -4.76
CA ASN A 257 16.54 -6.31 -4.11
C ASN A 257 15.75 -5.57 -3.02
N TRP A 258 14.55 -5.09 -3.33
CA TRP A 258 13.69 -4.41 -2.37
C TRP A 258 13.34 -5.32 -1.17
N SER A 259 13.06 -6.60 -1.44
CA SER A 259 12.75 -7.56 -0.37
C SER A 259 13.97 -7.91 0.49
N LEU A 260 15.16 -8.02 -0.10
CA LEU A 260 16.41 -8.22 0.63
C LEU A 260 16.74 -7.01 1.50
N GLU A 261 16.48 -5.79 1.03
CA GLU A 261 16.68 -4.57 1.79
C GLU A 261 15.76 -4.51 3.02
N GLN A 262 14.47 -4.80 2.84
CA GLN A 262 13.52 -4.89 3.96
C GLN A 262 13.91 -6.01 4.94
N ALA A 263 14.25 -7.20 4.45
CA ALA A 263 14.56 -8.36 5.30
C ALA A 263 15.85 -8.20 6.12
N LYS A 264 16.76 -7.30 5.73
CA LYS A 264 18.01 -6.97 6.46
C LYS A 264 17.80 -6.04 7.65
N THR A 265 16.62 -5.45 7.82
CA THR A 265 16.38 -4.47 8.88
C THR A 265 16.37 -5.14 10.27
N GLU A 266 16.94 -4.47 11.26
CA GLU A 266 17.01 -5.00 12.64
C GLU A 266 15.67 -4.87 13.38
N ALA A 267 14.83 -3.90 12.99
CA ALA A 267 13.53 -3.64 13.60
C ALA A 267 12.42 -4.24 12.74
N LEU A 268 11.83 -5.33 13.21
CA LEU A 268 10.63 -5.96 12.63
C LEU A 268 9.38 -5.56 13.41
N VAL A 269 8.32 -5.18 12.70
CA VAL A 269 6.99 -4.94 13.24
C VAL A 269 6.03 -6.00 12.71
N ALA A 270 5.49 -6.86 13.59
CA ALA A 270 4.42 -7.77 13.19
C ALA A 270 3.06 -7.09 13.39
N LEU A 271 2.24 -7.06 12.34
CA LEU A 271 0.92 -6.47 12.38
C LEU A 271 -0.14 -7.55 12.16
N PHE A 272 -0.95 -7.76 13.19
CA PHE A 272 -1.97 -8.80 13.25
C PHE A 272 -3.33 -8.21 12.91
N TYR A 273 -4.03 -8.84 11.97
CA TYR A 273 -5.34 -8.40 11.49
C TYR A 273 -6.30 -9.58 11.32
N VAL A 274 -7.56 -9.29 11.04
CA VAL A 274 -8.59 -10.29 10.74
C VAL A 274 -9.15 -10.02 9.36
N GLU A 275 -8.98 -10.97 8.45
CA GLU A 275 -9.56 -10.95 7.09
C GLU A 275 -11.09 -10.86 7.17
N ASP A 276 -11.70 -10.10 6.26
CA ASP A 276 -13.16 -9.92 6.14
C ASP A 276 -13.88 -9.43 7.41
N TYR A 277 -13.18 -8.75 8.33
CA TYR A 277 -13.75 -8.24 9.57
C TYR A 277 -13.62 -6.73 9.73
N GLY A 278 -14.74 -6.01 9.58
CA GLY A 278 -14.77 -4.55 9.69
C GLY A 278 -13.80 -3.90 8.69
N TYR A 279 -12.90 -3.06 9.21
CA TYR A 279 -11.83 -2.38 8.48
C TYR A 279 -10.44 -2.84 8.96
N SER A 280 -10.36 -4.05 9.55
CA SER A 280 -9.16 -4.56 10.24
C SER A 280 -7.92 -4.51 9.34
N GLU A 281 -8.01 -5.16 8.19
CA GLU A 281 -6.91 -5.28 7.23
C GLU A 281 -6.46 -3.91 6.72
N GLN A 282 -7.43 -3.14 6.23
CA GLN A 282 -7.22 -1.81 5.67
C GLN A 282 -6.45 -0.86 6.61
N LEU A 283 -6.88 -0.78 7.86
CA LEU A 283 -6.26 0.09 8.85
C LEU A 283 -4.88 -0.43 9.26
N VAL A 284 -4.70 -1.74 9.34
CA VAL A 284 -3.40 -2.37 9.65
C VAL A 284 -2.39 -2.13 8.54
N ARG A 285 -2.77 -2.29 7.27
CA ARG A 285 -1.92 -1.98 6.12
C ARG A 285 -1.49 -0.51 6.10
N THR A 286 -2.40 0.40 6.43
CA THR A 286 -2.07 1.83 6.56
C THR A 286 -1.01 2.08 7.66
N ILE A 287 -1.10 1.39 8.79
CA ILE A 287 -0.07 1.44 9.85
C ILE A 287 1.25 0.80 9.37
N ALA A 288 1.17 -0.32 8.62
CA ALA A 288 2.34 -0.99 8.06
C ALA A 288 3.12 -0.07 7.12
N HIS A 289 2.41 0.67 6.26
CA HIS A 289 2.98 1.67 5.37
C HIS A 289 3.72 2.77 6.15
N GLY A 290 3.10 3.31 7.20
CA GLY A 290 3.75 4.26 8.11
C GLY A 290 5.04 3.72 8.75
N CYS A 291 5.03 2.47 9.20
CA CYS A 291 6.21 1.81 9.75
C CYS A 291 7.33 1.68 8.69
N ALA A 292 6.99 1.20 7.50
CA ALA A 292 7.93 0.93 6.40
C ALA A 292 8.67 2.19 5.94
N LYS A 293 8.02 3.37 5.91
CA LYS A 293 8.62 4.67 5.60
C LYS A 293 9.83 5.02 6.47
N THR A 294 9.91 4.45 7.68
CA THR A 294 11.00 4.70 8.63
C THR A 294 12.19 3.74 8.45
N GLY A 295 12.08 2.78 7.54
CA GLY A 295 13.06 1.70 7.35
C GLY A 295 12.94 0.55 8.35
N ALA A 296 11.80 0.42 9.05
CA ALA A 296 11.47 -0.78 9.80
C ALA A 296 10.89 -1.84 8.84
N ALA A 297 11.28 -3.11 8.99
CA ALA A 297 10.55 -4.20 8.34
C ALA A 297 9.18 -4.34 8.98
N VAL A 298 8.23 -4.74 8.18
CA VAL A 298 6.89 -5.07 8.64
C VAL A 298 6.54 -6.49 8.17
N GLU A 299 5.62 -7.13 8.88
CA GLU A 299 5.04 -8.42 8.51
C GLU A 299 3.54 -8.41 8.82
N LEU A 300 2.69 -8.45 7.79
CA LEU A 300 1.25 -8.57 7.95
C LEU A 300 0.88 -10.03 8.21
N PHE A 301 0.03 -10.27 9.21
CA PHE A 301 -0.28 -11.62 9.67
C PHE A 301 -1.77 -11.81 10.02
N PRO A 302 -2.53 -12.62 9.23
CA PRO A 302 -3.97 -12.81 9.44
C PRO A 302 -4.29 -13.79 10.57
N LEU A 303 -4.97 -13.36 11.62
CA LEU A 303 -5.23 -14.17 12.82
C LEU A 303 -6.19 -15.36 12.58
N ASN A 304 -7.05 -15.29 11.56
CA ASN A 304 -8.08 -16.31 11.28
C ASN A 304 -7.59 -17.49 10.44
N SER A 305 -6.35 -17.46 9.96
CA SER A 305 -5.77 -18.49 9.09
C SER A 305 -4.37 -18.92 9.55
N SER A 306 -3.98 -18.50 10.76
CA SER A 306 -2.64 -18.64 11.32
C SER A 306 -2.46 -19.86 12.21
N GLU A 307 -1.32 -20.54 12.05
CA GLU A 307 -0.91 -21.60 12.97
C GLU A 307 -0.24 -21.02 14.24
N PRO A 308 -0.55 -21.52 15.45
CA PRO A 308 -0.02 -20.95 16.71
C PRO A 308 1.51 -20.92 16.81
N GLN A 309 2.20 -21.85 16.14
CA GLN A 309 3.66 -21.85 16.12
C GLN A 309 4.22 -20.66 15.34
N GLU A 310 3.63 -20.36 14.18
CA GLU A 310 4.04 -19.24 13.33
C GLU A 310 3.81 -17.91 14.04
N VAL A 311 2.65 -17.75 14.69
CA VAL A 311 2.34 -16.58 15.54
C VAL A 311 3.42 -16.38 16.60
N ARG A 312 3.79 -17.45 17.31
CA ARG A 312 4.79 -17.39 18.38
C ARG A 312 6.18 -17.01 17.85
N GLU A 313 6.60 -17.61 16.73
CA GLU A 313 7.88 -17.34 16.10
C GLU A 313 7.97 -15.89 15.61
N LEU A 314 6.91 -15.39 14.97
CA LEU A 314 6.82 -14.01 14.50
C LEU A 314 6.85 -13.02 15.67
N VAL A 315 6.07 -13.25 16.72
CA VAL A 315 6.10 -12.41 17.93
C VAL A 315 7.50 -12.40 18.55
N ALA A 316 8.16 -13.54 18.67
CA ALA A 316 9.49 -13.63 19.30
C ALA A 316 10.59 -12.87 18.51
N GLN A 317 10.45 -12.76 17.20
CA GLN A 317 11.41 -12.05 16.34
C GLN A 317 11.12 -10.55 16.23
N SER A 318 9.90 -10.12 16.54
CA SER A 318 9.45 -8.74 16.32
C SER A 318 9.89 -7.80 17.45
N SER A 319 10.25 -6.57 17.09
CA SER A 319 10.52 -5.49 18.04
C SER A 319 9.29 -4.62 18.29
N GLY A 320 8.37 -4.55 17.32
CA GLY A 320 7.06 -3.92 17.44
C GLY A 320 5.93 -4.88 17.12
N LEU A 321 4.77 -4.67 17.74
CA LEU A 321 3.55 -5.42 17.48
C LEU A 321 2.42 -4.42 17.23
N VAL A 322 1.59 -4.67 16.22
CA VAL A 322 0.32 -3.97 16.02
C VAL A 322 -0.78 -5.01 16.01
N ILE A 323 -1.85 -4.80 16.75
CA ILE A 323 -2.96 -5.77 16.83
C ILE A 323 -4.26 -5.03 16.56
N ALA A 324 -4.92 -5.39 15.46
CA ALA A 324 -6.32 -5.05 15.25
C ALA A 324 -7.21 -5.98 16.07
N MET A 325 -8.18 -5.42 16.78
CA MET A 325 -9.02 -6.20 17.70
C MET A 325 -9.81 -7.25 16.93
N PRO A 326 -9.65 -8.54 17.24
CA PRO A 326 -10.43 -9.58 16.58
C PRO A 326 -11.88 -9.59 17.09
N PRO A 327 -12.82 -10.21 16.36
CA PRO A 327 -14.16 -10.44 16.89
C PRO A 327 -14.10 -11.37 18.10
N GLN A 328 -14.89 -11.07 19.13
CA GLN A 328 -15.06 -11.93 20.30
C GLN A 328 -15.64 -13.31 19.94
N SER A 329 -16.35 -13.40 18.82
CA SER A 329 -16.95 -14.63 18.29
C SER A 329 -15.96 -15.54 17.55
N SER A 330 -14.80 -15.04 17.10
CA SER A 330 -13.80 -15.87 16.40
C SER A 330 -12.90 -16.65 17.37
N VAL A 331 -13.21 -17.94 17.54
CA VAL A 331 -12.41 -18.85 18.37
C VAL A 331 -10.94 -18.92 17.90
N MET A 332 -10.72 -18.91 16.59
CA MET A 332 -9.38 -19.01 16.02
C MET A 332 -8.57 -17.74 16.28
N ALA A 333 -9.13 -16.56 16.00
CA ALA A 333 -8.44 -15.31 16.28
C ALA A 333 -8.18 -15.09 17.78
N GLN A 334 -9.11 -15.51 18.64
CA GLN A 334 -8.94 -15.47 20.10
C GLN A 334 -7.82 -16.42 20.58
N ALA A 335 -7.67 -17.58 19.96
CA ALA A 335 -6.55 -18.49 20.24
C ALA A 335 -5.21 -17.92 19.77
N ALA A 336 -5.17 -17.26 18.61
CA ALA A 336 -3.99 -16.57 18.10
C ALA A 336 -3.62 -15.38 19.02
N LEU A 337 -4.59 -14.55 19.44
CA LEU A 337 -4.39 -13.47 20.40
C LEU A 337 -3.83 -13.97 21.75
N SER A 338 -4.35 -15.10 22.24
CA SER A 338 -3.84 -15.75 23.45
C SER A 338 -2.39 -16.22 23.28
N THR A 339 -2.04 -16.70 22.08
CA THR A 339 -0.68 -17.09 21.72
C THR A 339 0.26 -15.89 21.68
N ILE A 340 -0.19 -14.75 21.15
CA ILE A 340 0.55 -13.48 21.18
C ILE A 340 0.83 -13.09 22.63
N LEU A 341 -0.20 -13.00 23.47
CA LEU A 341 -0.06 -12.66 24.89
C LEU A 341 0.91 -13.56 25.65
N ALA A 342 1.00 -14.84 25.27
CA ALA A 342 1.93 -15.78 25.88
C ALA A 342 3.37 -15.66 25.34
N ALA A 343 3.57 -15.09 24.15
CA ALA A 343 4.86 -14.99 23.46
C ALA A 343 5.55 -13.64 23.62
N VAL A 344 4.81 -12.57 23.95
CA VAL A 344 5.37 -11.22 24.08
C VAL A 344 6.41 -11.07 25.21
N HIS A 345 7.27 -10.06 25.10
CA HIS A 345 8.24 -9.70 26.14
C HIS A 345 8.47 -8.18 26.26
N LYS A 346 8.90 -7.73 27.45
CA LYS A 346 9.08 -6.32 27.85
C LYS A 346 9.99 -5.41 27.00
N LYS A 347 10.67 -5.94 25.98
CA LYS A 347 11.52 -5.15 25.07
C LYS A 347 10.76 -4.68 23.83
N GLN A 348 9.52 -5.14 23.66
CA GLN A 348 8.70 -4.83 22.50
C GLN A 348 7.86 -3.58 22.73
N ALA A 349 7.55 -2.89 21.64
CA ALA A 349 6.50 -1.90 21.59
C ALA A 349 5.19 -2.52 21.06
N VAL A 350 4.04 -2.01 21.51
CA VAL A 350 2.73 -2.47 21.05
C VAL A 350 1.81 -1.30 20.69
N GLY A 351 1.15 -1.40 19.55
CA GLY A 351 0.07 -0.54 19.09
C GLY A 351 -1.22 -1.35 18.96
N LEU A 352 -2.35 -0.73 19.29
CA LEU A 352 -3.67 -1.39 19.26
C LEU A 352 -4.65 -0.53 18.48
N LEU A 353 -5.51 -1.17 17.68
CA LEU A 353 -6.61 -0.53 16.97
C LEU A 353 -7.88 -1.39 17.02
N GLU A 354 -9.05 -0.76 17.07
CA GLU A 354 -10.33 -1.43 16.79
C GLU A 354 -10.44 -1.76 15.30
N SER A 355 -11.08 -2.88 14.97
CA SER A 355 -11.37 -3.22 13.57
C SER A 355 -12.67 -2.57 13.09
N GLY A 356 -13.56 -2.17 14.00
CA GLY A 356 -14.84 -1.54 13.65
C GLY A 356 -15.86 -2.54 13.11
N GLY A 357 -15.72 -3.82 13.49
CA GLY A 357 -16.65 -4.89 13.10
C GLY A 357 -17.84 -5.06 14.05
N GLY A 358 -17.87 -4.33 15.17
CA GLY A 358 -19.00 -4.26 16.10
C GLY A 358 -19.04 -5.34 17.19
N GLU A 359 -18.18 -6.36 17.08
CA GLU A 359 -17.94 -7.39 18.10
C GLU A 359 -16.47 -7.40 18.56
N ASP A 360 -15.77 -6.28 18.38
CA ASP A 360 -14.34 -6.16 18.62
C ASP A 360 -13.98 -6.57 20.07
N GLU A 361 -12.86 -7.28 20.23
CA GLU A 361 -12.26 -7.54 21.54
C GLU A 361 -12.03 -6.20 22.28
N PRO A 362 -12.42 -6.08 23.57
CA PRO A 362 -12.24 -4.84 24.31
C PRO A 362 -10.77 -4.39 24.38
N ILE A 363 -10.48 -3.27 23.70
CA ILE A 363 -9.11 -2.78 23.50
C ILE A 363 -8.39 -2.39 24.81
N TYR A 364 -9.09 -1.76 25.77
CA TYR A 364 -8.47 -1.28 27.01
C TYR A 364 -8.10 -2.41 27.99
N PRO A 365 -8.95 -3.43 28.23
CA PRO A 365 -8.53 -4.62 28.94
C PRO A 365 -7.29 -5.28 28.34
N LEU A 366 -7.21 -5.40 27.01
CA LEU A 366 -6.04 -5.97 26.34
C LEU A 366 -4.80 -5.08 26.48
N ARG A 367 -4.95 -3.76 26.31
CA ARG A 367 -3.90 -2.76 26.57
C ARG A 367 -3.30 -2.90 27.97
N ASN A 368 -4.15 -3.03 28.99
CA ASN A 368 -3.70 -3.18 30.37
C ASN A 368 -2.87 -4.46 30.55
N LYS A 369 -3.28 -5.59 29.94
CA LYS A 369 -2.50 -6.83 29.97
C LYS A 369 -1.10 -6.64 29.37
N PHE A 370 -0.98 -5.94 28.23
CA PHE A 370 0.34 -5.67 27.63
C PHE A 370 1.20 -4.74 28.50
N GLN A 371 0.60 -3.74 29.13
CA GLN A 371 1.30 -2.85 30.06
C GLN A 371 1.80 -3.61 31.31
N GLU A 372 1.00 -4.53 31.85
CA GLU A 372 1.39 -5.41 32.97
C GLU A 372 2.55 -6.35 32.59
N LEU A 373 2.60 -6.80 31.33
CA LEU A 373 3.72 -7.57 30.77
C LEU A 373 4.95 -6.71 30.45
N GLY A 374 4.85 -5.39 30.64
CA GLY A 374 5.96 -4.43 30.53
C GLY A 374 6.27 -3.98 29.10
N LEU A 375 5.35 -4.16 28.16
CA LEU A 375 5.52 -3.63 26.80
C LEU A 375 5.36 -2.12 26.78
N THR A 376 6.07 -1.46 25.86
CA THR A 376 5.94 -0.02 25.64
C THR A 376 4.76 0.27 24.72
N GLU A 377 3.86 1.15 25.12
CA GLU A 377 2.80 1.62 24.23
C GLU A 377 3.39 2.51 23.13
N ALA A 378 3.20 2.09 21.88
CA ALA A 378 3.75 2.77 20.71
C ALA A 378 3.01 4.07 20.39
N PHE A 379 1.69 4.00 20.42
CA PHE A 379 0.76 5.10 20.16
C PHE A 379 -0.54 4.87 20.94
N PRO A 380 -1.33 5.93 21.21
CA PRO A 380 -2.64 5.78 21.86
C PRO A 380 -3.55 4.82 21.07
N PRO A 381 -4.35 3.97 21.74
CA PRO A 381 -5.26 3.06 21.04
C PRO A 381 -6.16 3.79 20.04
N ILE A 382 -6.20 3.30 18.79
CA ILE A 382 -7.02 3.86 17.72
C ILE A 382 -8.42 3.24 17.84
N LEU A 383 -9.44 4.09 17.97
CA LEU A 383 -10.83 3.67 18.11
C LEU A 383 -11.59 3.93 16.81
N VAL A 384 -12.37 2.96 16.35
CA VAL A 384 -13.12 3.01 15.08
C VAL A 384 -14.61 2.98 15.40
N LYS A 385 -15.18 4.18 15.55
CA LYS A 385 -16.61 4.35 15.91
C LYS A 385 -17.52 4.60 14.71
N GLU A 386 -16.92 5.01 13.60
CA GLU A 386 -17.57 5.38 12.36
C GLU A 386 -16.79 4.77 11.20
N ILE A 387 -17.36 4.85 10.00
CA ILE A 387 -16.68 4.43 8.76
C ILE A 387 -15.36 5.20 8.64
N PRO A 388 -14.21 4.53 8.45
CA PRO A 388 -12.92 5.19 8.27
C PRO A 388 -12.96 6.26 7.17
N THR A 389 -12.23 7.34 7.42
CA THR A 389 -12.09 8.47 6.49
C THR A 389 -10.60 8.69 6.19
N GLN A 390 -10.30 9.61 5.28
CA GLN A 390 -8.91 10.05 5.03
C GLN A 390 -8.20 10.54 6.31
N ALA A 391 -8.94 11.10 7.28
CA ALA A 391 -8.37 11.48 8.57
C ALA A 391 -8.02 10.26 9.43
N THR A 392 -8.80 9.19 9.34
CA THR A 392 -8.50 7.89 9.99
C THR A 392 -7.28 7.24 9.36
N GLU A 393 -7.18 7.26 8.03
CA GLU A 393 -6.00 6.76 7.29
C GLU A 393 -4.74 7.53 7.71
N GLN A 394 -4.79 8.86 7.72
CA GLN A 394 -3.66 9.69 8.15
C GLN A 394 -3.26 9.39 9.61
N LEU A 395 -4.24 9.19 10.50
CA LEU A 395 -3.98 8.80 11.89
C LEU A 395 -3.22 7.47 11.96
N CYS A 396 -3.62 6.47 11.18
CA CYS A 396 -2.96 5.17 11.09
C CYS A 396 -1.53 5.27 10.52
N ASP A 397 -1.33 6.03 9.44
CA ASP A 397 -0.01 6.23 8.83
C ASP A 397 0.96 6.94 9.80
N GLU A 398 0.47 7.98 10.49
CA GLU A 398 1.24 8.67 11.53
C GLU A 398 1.56 7.76 12.73
N ALA A 399 0.62 6.92 13.15
CA ALA A 399 0.83 5.94 14.23
C ALA A 399 1.91 4.91 13.87
N GLY A 400 1.89 4.39 12.63
CA GLY A 400 2.94 3.52 12.11
C GLY A 400 4.29 4.22 12.05
N THR A 401 4.32 5.47 11.58
CA THR A 401 5.54 6.28 11.51
C THR A 401 6.15 6.49 12.90
N ASP A 402 5.34 6.82 13.91
CA ASP A 402 5.80 6.99 15.28
C ASP A 402 6.38 5.70 15.87
N LEU A 403 5.72 4.56 15.63
CA LEU A 403 6.23 3.24 16.04
C LEU A 403 7.58 2.93 15.36
N GLY A 404 7.66 3.08 14.04
CA GLY A 404 8.89 2.83 13.29
C GLY A 404 10.06 3.72 13.74
N GLN A 405 9.82 5.02 13.94
CA GLN A 405 10.80 5.95 14.48
C GLN A 405 11.26 5.58 15.89
N TRP A 406 10.34 5.12 16.74
CA TRP A 406 10.66 4.68 18.09
C TRP A 406 11.62 3.48 18.08
N LEU A 407 11.32 2.47 17.25
CA LEU A 407 12.13 1.26 17.13
C LEU A 407 13.52 1.55 16.54
N ASN A 408 13.59 2.44 15.56
CA ASN A 408 14.86 2.79 14.90
C ASN A 408 15.68 3.83 15.65
N ARG A 409 15.14 4.46 16.71
CA ARG A 409 15.77 5.60 17.41
C ARG A 409 17.23 5.37 17.78
N ASP A 410 17.52 4.26 18.46
CA ASP A 410 18.87 4.00 18.99
C ASP A 410 19.86 3.69 17.85
N ARG A 411 19.39 3.06 16.76
CA ARG A 411 20.17 2.84 15.53
C ARG A 411 20.47 4.16 14.83
N THR A 412 19.47 5.02 14.64
CA THR A 412 19.64 6.34 14.03
C THR A 412 20.65 7.17 14.82
N ILE A 413 20.57 7.17 16.16
CA ILE A 413 21.54 7.86 17.02
C ILE A 413 22.97 7.31 16.82
N LYS A 414 23.14 5.99 16.71
CA LYS A 414 24.46 5.38 16.45
C LYS A 414 25.01 5.75 15.07
N GLN A 415 24.16 5.72 14.03
CA GLN A 415 24.54 6.09 12.67
C GLN A 415 24.98 7.54 12.58
N ILE A 416 24.20 8.47 13.15
CA ILE A 416 24.55 9.89 13.19
C ILE A 416 25.91 10.09 13.89
N LYS A 417 26.15 9.42 15.02
CA LYS A 417 27.43 9.50 15.75
C LYS A 417 28.63 8.92 14.97
N SER A 418 28.40 8.09 13.96
CA SER A 418 29.45 7.47 13.14
C SER A 418 29.90 8.34 11.96
N ILE A 419 29.15 9.39 11.64
CA ILE A 419 29.48 10.32 10.55
C ILE A 419 30.74 11.12 10.94
N ASN A 420 31.64 11.33 9.97
CA ASN A 420 32.84 12.14 10.19
C ASN A 420 32.47 13.58 10.57
N THR A 421 32.92 14.02 11.74
CA THR A 421 32.61 15.33 12.32
C THR A 421 33.04 16.52 11.43
N GLU A 422 34.11 16.39 10.64
CA GLU A 422 34.53 17.45 9.73
C GLU A 422 33.59 17.57 8.51
N LEU A 423 33.05 16.45 8.03
CA LEU A 423 32.03 16.46 6.97
C LEU A 423 30.74 17.11 7.47
N GLU A 424 30.31 16.81 8.70
CA GLU A 424 29.11 17.43 9.28
C GLU A 424 29.27 18.94 9.43
N LYS A 425 30.43 19.41 9.87
CA LYS A 425 30.74 20.84 9.96
C LYS A 425 30.72 21.51 8.59
N ALA A 426 31.24 20.85 7.55
CA ALA A 426 31.23 21.35 6.19
C ALA A 426 29.78 21.47 5.65
N LEU A 427 28.96 20.43 5.84
CA LEU A 427 27.53 20.45 5.47
C LEU A 427 26.76 21.53 6.24
N GLY A 428 27.12 21.78 7.51
CA GLY A 428 26.53 22.86 8.31
C GLY A 428 26.76 24.26 7.75
N ARG A 429 27.72 24.45 6.82
CA ARG A 429 27.99 25.75 6.18
C ARG A 429 27.04 26.10 5.04
N ILE A 430 26.19 25.17 4.62
CA ILE A 430 25.13 25.45 3.65
C ILE A 430 24.12 26.39 4.31
N SER A 431 24.05 27.63 3.79
CA SER A 431 23.11 28.64 4.29
C SER A 431 21.73 28.41 3.71
N THR A 432 20.71 28.45 4.56
CA THR A 432 19.34 28.19 4.15
C THR A 432 18.37 29.14 4.84
N GLY A 433 17.34 29.57 4.11
CA GLY A 433 16.20 30.27 4.70
C GLY A 433 15.35 29.34 5.58
N LEU A 434 14.45 29.93 6.36
CA LEU A 434 13.46 29.21 7.16
C LEU A 434 12.08 29.35 6.56
N TYR A 435 11.43 28.19 6.41
CA TYR A 435 10.15 28.06 5.74
C TYR A 435 9.24 27.12 6.51
N ILE A 436 7.93 27.23 6.25
CA ILE A 436 6.95 26.23 6.64
C ILE A 436 6.18 25.83 5.40
N ILE A 437 6.22 24.53 5.10
CA ILE A 437 5.41 23.93 4.05
C ILE A 437 4.08 23.53 4.69
N THR A 438 2.98 23.90 4.06
CA THR A 438 1.62 23.55 4.48
C THR A 438 0.89 22.94 3.29
N ALA A 439 0.16 21.85 3.51
CA ALA A 439 -0.57 21.17 2.46
C ALA A 439 -1.96 20.78 2.98
N LYS A 440 -2.94 20.75 2.07
CA LYS A 440 -4.30 20.28 2.33
C LYS A 440 -4.79 19.44 1.15
N LYS A 441 -5.40 18.31 1.45
CA LYS A 441 -6.07 17.43 0.48
C LYS A 441 -7.34 16.89 1.11
N GLY A 442 -8.50 17.26 0.57
CA GLY A 442 -9.79 16.95 1.19
C GLY A 442 -9.86 17.49 2.62
N GLU A 443 -10.13 16.62 3.59
CA GLU A 443 -10.21 16.96 5.01
C GLU A 443 -8.86 16.91 5.74
N VAL A 444 -7.81 16.38 5.10
CA VAL A 444 -6.49 16.23 5.71
C VAL A 444 -5.64 17.46 5.43
N GLN A 445 -5.01 17.99 6.48
CA GLN A 445 -4.03 19.06 6.38
C GLN A 445 -2.82 18.81 7.26
N SER A 446 -1.64 19.17 6.77
CA SER A 446 -0.39 18.99 7.50
C SER A 446 0.59 20.13 7.27
N ALA A 447 1.62 20.18 8.10
CA ALA A 447 2.66 21.19 8.05
C ALA A 447 4.03 20.61 8.42
N MET A 448 5.06 21.15 7.79
CA MET A 448 6.46 20.82 8.08
C MET A 448 7.33 22.07 8.11
N PHE A 449 8.14 22.20 9.15
CA PHE A 449 9.23 23.17 9.18
C PHE A 449 10.34 22.73 8.22
N ALA A 450 10.73 23.62 7.30
CA ALA A 450 11.65 23.31 6.22
C ALA A 450 12.81 24.31 6.17
N SER A 451 14.00 23.80 5.87
CA SER A 451 15.17 24.63 5.53
C SER A 451 15.81 24.23 4.20
N TRP A 452 15.52 23.05 3.64
CA TRP A 452 16.10 22.61 2.38
C TRP A 452 15.19 23.01 1.23
N VAL A 453 15.25 24.29 0.88
CA VAL A 453 14.43 24.94 -0.15
C VAL A 453 15.34 25.79 -1.03
N THR A 454 15.19 25.66 -2.34
CA THR A 454 15.88 26.51 -3.33
C THR A 454 14.97 26.83 -4.49
N GLN A 455 15.15 27.99 -5.11
CA GLN A 455 14.64 28.20 -6.47
C GLN A 455 15.40 27.29 -7.42
N ALA A 456 14.68 26.61 -8.30
CA ALA A 456 15.23 25.58 -9.19
C ALA A 456 15.17 25.98 -10.67
N SER A 457 14.26 26.88 -11.04
CA SER A 457 14.01 27.23 -12.44
C SER A 457 13.31 28.59 -12.62
N LEU A 458 13.43 29.15 -13.83
CA LEU A 458 12.71 30.35 -14.27
C LEU A 458 11.59 30.02 -15.27
N GLU A 459 11.74 28.97 -16.07
CA GLU A 459 10.76 28.53 -17.06
C GLU A 459 10.52 27.01 -16.95
N PRO A 460 9.40 26.57 -16.33
CA PRO A 460 8.48 27.37 -15.51
C PRO A 460 9.15 27.90 -14.24
N LEU A 461 8.53 28.88 -13.56
CA LEU A 461 8.97 29.30 -12.23
C LEU A 461 8.86 28.11 -11.28
N GLY A 462 9.99 27.65 -10.73
CA GLY A 462 10.00 26.44 -9.93
C GLY A 462 10.92 26.48 -8.73
N VAL A 463 10.55 25.70 -7.73
CA VAL A 463 11.28 25.48 -6.48
C VAL A 463 11.57 24.00 -6.30
N ALA A 464 12.70 23.70 -5.66
CA ALA A 464 13.01 22.37 -5.18
C ALA A 464 13.02 22.38 -3.65
N ILE A 465 12.37 21.39 -3.07
CA ILE A 465 12.29 21.18 -1.62
C ILE A 465 12.69 19.75 -1.29
N ALA A 466 13.29 19.54 -0.14
CA ALA A 466 13.54 18.19 0.37
C ALA A 466 12.61 17.87 1.55
N VAL A 467 11.97 16.70 1.48
CA VAL A 467 10.99 16.21 2.47
C VAL A 467 11.44 14.83 2.93
N SER A 468 11.65 14.66 4.23
CA SER A 468 12.01 13.35 4.80
C SER A 468 10.83 12.37 4.68
N LYS A 469 11.12 11.11 4.33
CA LYS A 469 10.10 10.06 4.11
C LYS A 469 9.25 9.76 5.35
N ASP A 470 9.82 9.98 6.52
CA ASP A 470 9.20 9.75 7.83
C ASP A 470 8.38 10.95 8.35
N ARG A 471 8.08 11.95 7.52
CA ARG A 471 7.29 13.12 7.91
C ARG A 471 5.85 12.92 7.50
N ALA A 472 4.93 13.19 8.42
CA ALA A 472 3.49 13.10 8.16
C ALA A 472 2.97 13.94 6.97
N ILE A 473 3.67 15.00 6.58
CA ILE A 473 3.28 15.78 5.39
C ILE A 473 3.55 15.00 4.09
N GLU A 474 4.42 13.99 4.11
CA GLU A 474 4.88 13.26 2.92
C GLU A 474 3.72 12.66 2.12
N SER A 475 2.67 12.17 2.78
CA SER A 475 1.44 11.65 2.17
C SER A 475 0.65 12.70 1.35
N LEU A 476 0.95 13.98 1.53
CA LEU A 476 0.34 15.11 0.81
C LEU A 476 1.28 15.73 -0.23
N MET A 477 2.43 15.09 -0.48
CA MET A 477 3.52 15.66 -1.28
C MET A 477 3.86 14.77 -2.49
N HIS A 478 2.84 14.19 -3.12
CA HIS A 478 2.97 13.38 -4.34
C HIS A 478 2.83 14.25 -5.59
N VAL A 479 3.28 13.75 -6.76
CA VAL A 479 3.08 14.47 -8.05
C VAL A 479 1.60 14.75 -8.28
N GLY A 480 1.29 15.97 -8.71
CA GLY A 480 -0.06 16.51 -8.86
C GLY A 480 -0.62 17.17 -7.58
N ASP A 481 -0.06 16.87 -6.41
CA ASP A 481 -0.49 17.52 -5.16
C ASP A 481 -0.01 18.98 -5.11
N ARG A 482 -0.66 19.75 -4.23
CA ARG A 482 -0.45 21.18 -4.07
C ARG A 482 -0.13 21.52 -2.62
N PHE A 483 0.71 22.54 -2.46
CA PHE A 483 1.09 23.04 -1.14
C PHE A 483 1.31 24.55 -1.17
N VAL A 484 1.47 25.14 0.01
CA VAL A 484 1.92 26.51 0.19
C VAL A 484 3.28 26.51 0.88
N LEU A 485 4.23 27.22 0.26
CA LEU A 485 5.54 27.51 0.85
C LEU A 485 5.47 28.86 1.57
N ASN A 486 5.46 28.83 2.90
CA ASN A 486 5.43 30.02 3.75
C ASN A 486 6.86 30.43 4.13
N VAL A 487 7.27 31.64 3.77
CA VAL A 487 8.59 32.21 4.09
C VAL A 487 8.50 32.93 5.44
N LEU A 488 9.44 32.67 6.36
CA LEU A 488 9.41 33.28 7.69
C LEU A 488 10.17 34.62 7.75
N GLU A 489 9.68 35.57 8.54
CA GLU A 489 10.29 36.89 8.76
C GLU A 489 11.42 36.80 9.80
N GLU A 490 12.59 37.36 9.48
CA GLU A 490 13.71 37.49 10.40
C GLU A 490 13.29 38.28 11.66
N GLY A 491 13.72 37.82 12.84
CA GLY A 491 13.31 38.40 14.12
C GLY A 491 11.88 38.09 14.59
N LYS A 492 11.05 37.36 13.82
CA LYS A 492 9.70 36.92 14.24
C LYS A 492 9.40 35.43 14.08
N TYR A 493 10.29 34.69 13.44
CA TYR A 493 10.10 33.27 13.13
C TYR A 493 10.05 32.34 14.36
N GLN A 494 10.55 32.75 15.53
CA GLN A 494 10.79 31.85 16.66
C GLN A 494 9.52 31.19 17.20
N GLY A 495 8.38 31.90 17.18
CA GLY A 495 7.09 31.37 17.62
C GLY A 495 6.62 30.21 16.75
N LEU A 496 6.58 30.45 15.43
CA LEU A 496 6.21 29.44 14.44
C LEU A 496 7.22 28.27 14.42
N MET A 497 8.52 28.57 14.47
CA MET A 497 9.57 27.54 14.56
C MET A 497 9.36 26.61 15.77
N LYS A 498 9.18 27.18 16.97
CA LYS A 498 8.92 26.39 18.19
C LYS A 498 7.65 25.54 18.07
N HIS A 499 6.61 26.07 17.44
CA HIS A 499 5.35 25.35 17.26
C HIS A 499 5.48 24.18 16.28
N PHE A 500 6.11 24.37 15.11
CA PHE A 500 6.19 23.33 14.08
C PHE A 500 7.37 22.36 14.25
N LEU A 501 8.30 22.62 15.18
CA LEU A 501 9.33 21.66 15.61
C LEU A 501 8.89 20.75 16.75
N LYS A 502 7.75 21.01 17.40
CA LYS A 502 7.25 20.12 18.46
C LYS A 502 6.73 18.82 17.84
N ARG A 503 6.80 17.72 18.59
CA ARG A 503 6.14 16.46 18.19
C ARG A 503 4.63 16.58 18.39
N PHE A 504 3.89 16.20 17.36
CA PHE A 504 2.44 16.09 17.39
C PHE A 504 2.09 14.61 17.49
N ALA A 505 1.12 14.28 18.34
CA ALA A 505 0.57 12.93 18.35
C ALA A 505 -0.15 12.65 17.03
N PRO A 506 -0.28 11.38 16.61
CA PRO A 506 -1.06 11.01 15.45
C PRO A 506 -2.48 11.61 15.48
N GLY A 507 -2.93 12.17 14.36
CA GLY A 507 -4.23 12.83 14.18
C GLY A 507 -4.38 14.21 14.86
N ALA A 508 -3.34 14.73 15.52
CA ALA A 508 -3.43 16.02 16.20
C ALA A 508 -3.47 17.21 15.22
N ASP A 509 -4.27 18.24 15.53
CA ASP A 509 -4.30 19.47 14.75
C ASP A 509 -2.96 20.22 14.83
N ARG A 510 -2.21 20.15 13.72
CA ARG A 510 -0.91 20.81 13.56
C ARG A 510 -1.00 22.33 13.55
N PHE A 511 -2.16 22.91 13.31
CA PHE A 511 -2.39 24.35 13.24
C PHE A 511 -3.04 24.92 14.50
N ALA A 512 -3.28 24.10 15.53
CA ALA A 512 -3.91 24.53 16.77
C ALA A 512 -3.21 25.76 17.38
N GLY A 513 -3.91 26.89 17.46
CA GLY A 513 -3.38 28.16 17.98
C GLY A 513 -2.54 28.98 16.98
N VAL A 514 -2.42 28.55 15.73
CA VAL A 514 -1.76 29.29 14.65
C VAL A 514 -2.81 29.87 13.71
N LYS A 515 -2.77 31.17 13.47
CA LYS A 515 -3.71 31.84 12.57
C LYS A 515 -3.33 31.56 11.11
N THR A 516 -4.30 31.06 10.33
CA THR A 516 -4.13 30.74 8.91
C THR A 516 -5.23 31.36 8.03
N TYR A 517 -4.97 31.43 6.73
CA TYR A 517 -5.94 31.79 5.69
C TYR A 517 -5.87 30.77 4.55
N PRO A 518 -6.98 30.41 3.90
CA PRO A 518 -6.94 29.50 2.75
C PRO A 518 -6.29 30.19 1.54
N ALA A 519 -5.37 29.49 0.86
CA ALA A 519 -4.90 29.88 -0.47
C ALA A 519 -5.90 29.47 -1.58
N LYS A 520 -5.61 29.74 -2.85
CA LYS A 520 -6.48 29.28 -3.96
C LYS A 520 -6.45 27.76 -4.09
N ASN A 521 -5.31 27.13 -3.80
CA ASN A 521 -5.19 25.68 -3.70
C ASN A 521 -5.68 25.10 -2.36
N GLU A 522 -6.43 25.90 -1.56
CA GLU A 522 -6.98 25.57 -0.25
C GLU A 522 -5.98 25.28 0.87
N SER A 523 -4.69 25.15 0.55
CA SER A 523 -3.65 24.91 1.55
C SER A 523 -3.47 26.13 2.46
N PRO A 524 -3.13 25.93 3.76
CA PRO A 524 -3.06 27.03 4.71
C PRO A 524 -1.91 28.01 4.47
N VAL A 525 -2.21 29.29 4.25
CA VAL A 525 -1.23 30.39 4.35
C VAL A 525 -1.13 30.82 5.81
N LEU A 526 0.08 30.88 6.37
CA LEU A 526 0.28 31.37 7.74
C LEU A 526 0.15 32.89 7.79
N ALA A 527 -0.67 33.40 8.71
CA ALA A 527 -0.93 34.84 8.83
C ALA A 527 0.33 35.66 9.15
N GLU A 528 1.31 35.04 9.80
CA GLU A 528 2.58 35.64 10.20
C GLU A 528 3.72 35.39 9.19
N ALA A 529 3.43 34.78 8.03
CA ALA A 529 4.43 34.58 6.98
C ALA A 529 4.85 35.92 6.36
N LEU A 530 6.15 36.06 6.06
CA LEU A 530 6.71 37.18 5.30
C LEU A 530 6.21 37.16 3.85
N ALA A 531 6.21 35.98 3.25
CA ALA A 531 5.75 35.74 1.90
C ALA A 531 5.16 34.33 1.80
N TYR A 532 4.34 34.09 0.78
CA TYR A 532 3.86 32.75 0.46
C TYR A 532 3.91 32.51 -1.05
N MET A 533 4.05 31.25 -1.41
CA MET A 533 3.98 30.75 -2.79
C MET A 533 3.04 29.54 -2.83
N GLU A 534 2.13 29.53 -3.78
CA GLU A 534 1.25 28.39 -4.10
C GLU A 534 1.96 27.53 -5.15
N CYS A 535 2.23 26.28 -4.76
CA CYS A 535 3.04 25.35 -5.53
C CYS A 535 2.23 24.13 -5.96
N GLU A 536 2.58 23.57 -7.12
CA GLU A 536 2.08 22.29 -7.62
C GLU A 536 3.26 21.36 -7.93
N ILE A 537 3.20 20.13 -7.41
CA ILE A 537 4.30 19.18 -7.50
C ILE A 537 4.32 18.55 -8.89
N THR A 538 5.47 18.62 -9.54
CA THR A 538 5.66 18.17 -10.92
C THR A 538 6.53 16.91 -11.01
N SER A 539 7.50 16.75 -10.10
CA SER A 539 8.31 15.52 -10.04
C SER A 539 8.90 15.29 -8.67
N ARG A 540 9.33 14.04 -8.43
CA ARG A 540 9.97 13.59 -7.19
C ARG A 540 11.18 12.73 -7.54
N MET A 541 12.20 12.77 -6.68
CA MET A 541 13.42 11.98 -6.80
C MET A 541 13.76 11.38 -5.45
N ASP A 542 13.94 10.06 -5.40
CA ASP A 542 14.39 9.35 -4.20
C ASP A 542 15.87 9.64 -3.93
N CYS A 543 16.18 10.11 -2.72
CA CYS A 543 17.56 10.35 -2.26
C CYS A 543 17.92 9.50 -1.04
N GLY A 544 17.21 8.40 -0.80
CA GLY A 544 17.38 7.53 0.36
C GLY A 544 16.36 7.85 1.45
N ASP A 545 16.74 8.69 2.42
CA ASP A 545 15.87 9.07 3.55
C ASP A 545 14.95 10.28 3.25
N HIS A 546 15.20 10.98 2.14
CA HIS A 546 14.41 12.13 1.69
C HIS A 546 13.94 11.96 0.24
N TRP A 547 12.83 12.60 -0.06
CA TRP A 547 12.43 12.97 -1.41
C TRP A 547 12.95 14.36 -1.73
N VAL A 548 13.57 14.53 -2.91
CA VAL A 548 13.71 15.85 -3.53
C VAL A 548 12.51 16.06 -4.45
N ILE A 549 11.76 17.12 -4.19
CA ILE A 549 10.50 17.42 -4.86
C ILE A 549 10.68 18.70 -5.66
N TYR A 550 10.40 18.64 -6.95
CA TYR A 550 10.36 19.80 -7.82
C TYR A 550 8.91 20.23 -8.03
N SER A 551 8.67 21.54 -7.92
CA SER A 551 7.33 22.10 -7.97
C SER A 551 7.30 23.41 -8.73
N THR A 552 6.24 23.61 -9.51
CA THR A 552 5.99 24.88 -10.20
C THR A 552 5.24 25.84 -9.28
N VAL A 553 5.55 27.12 -9.40
CA VAL A 553 4.93 28.19 -8.61
C VAL A 553 3.92 28.94 -9.47
N GLN A 554 2.66 28.95 -9.05
CA GLN A 554 1.56 29.53 -9.82
C GLN A 554 1.17 30.92 -9.34
N THR A 555 1.30 31.18 -8.04
CA THR A 555 0.91 32.44 -7.39
C THR A 555 1.81 32.68 -6.19
N GLY A 556 2.12 33.94 -5.88
CA GLY A 556 2.82 34.30 -4.65
C GLY A 556 2.59 35.75 -4.26
N ARG A 557 2.76 36.05 -2.97
CA ARG A 557 2.71 37.42 -2.45
C ARG A 557 3.72 37.60 -1.34
N VAL A 558 4.16 38.84 -1.16
CA VAL A 558 5.03 39.30 -0.08
C VAL A 558 4.27 40.32 0.78
N ALA A 559 4.30 40.15 2.09
CA ALA A 559 3.61 41.01 3.04
C ALA A 559 4.38 42.31 3.31
N LYS A 560 5.73 42.25 3.32
CA LYS A 560 6.62 43.39 3.59
C LYS A 560 7.83 43.33 2.69
N LEU A 561 7.98 44.31 1.80
CA LEU A 561 9.05 44.32 0.80
C LEU A 561 10.45 44.48 1.41
N ASP A 562 10.57 45.24 2.49
CA ASP A 562 11.88 45.58 3.09
C ASP A 562 12.29 44.63 4.23
N ALA A 563 11.44 43.66 4.59
CA ALA A 563 11.75 42.71 5.66
C ALA A 563 12.58 41.54 5.13
N LEU A 564 13.49 41.04 5.95
CA LEU A 564 14.40 39.95 5.58
C LEU A 564 13.77 38.59 5.85
N THR A 565 14.07 37.63 4.98
CA THR A 565 13.79 36.21 5.21
C THR A 565 14.63 35.72 6.38
N ALA A 566 14.01 35.00 7.30
CA ALA A 566 14.71 34.35 8.40
C ALA A 566 15.69 33.31 7.86
N ALA A 567 16.91 33.28 8.39
CA ALA A 567 17.93 32.31 8.00
C ALA A 567 18.43 31.52 9.20
N HIS A 568 18.70 30.22 9.00
CA HIS A 568 19.33 29.40 10.02
C HIS A 568 20.72 28.96 9.59
N HIS A 569 21.72 29.42 10.35
CA HIS A 569 23.11 29.02 10.16
C HIS A 569 23.44 27.84 11.08
N ARG A 570 23.50 26.65 10.49
CA ARG A 570 23.80 25.42 11.20
C ARG A 570 25.28 25.36 11.57
N LYS A 571 25.59 24.70 12.71
CA LYS A 571 26.98 24.38 13.09
C LYS A 571 27.41 23.00 12.58
N ILE A 572 26.45 22.11 12.36
CA ILE A 572 26.59 20.73 11.88
C ILE A 572 25.38 20.38 11.00
N GLY A 573 25.57 19.57 9.97
CA GLY A 573 24.56 19.28 8.95
C GLY A 573 23.39 18.37 9.38
N ASN A 574 23.53 17.65 10.51
CA ASN A 574 22.61 16.60 10.96
C ASN A 574 21.46 17.08 11.88
N HIS A 575 21.41 18.37 12.23
CA HIS A 575 20.40 18.94 13.13
C HIS A 575 19.85 20.29 12.62
N TYR A 576 18.55 20.48 12.85
CA TYR A 576 17.82 21.73 12.62
C TYR A 576 17.88 22.66 13.82
#